data_AF-A0A7C5I6H5-F1
#
_entry.id   AF-A0A7C5I6H5-F1
#
_cell.length_a   1.000
_cell.length_b   1.000
_cell.length_c   1.000
_cell.angle_alpha   90.00
_cell.angle_beta   90.00
_cell.angle_gamma   90.00
#
_symmetry.space_group_name_H-M   'P 1'
#
loop_
_entity.id
_entity.type
_entity.pdbx_description
1 polymer ?
#
loop_
_entity_poly.entity_id
_entity_poly.type
_entity_poly.pdbx_seq_one_letter_code
_entity_poly.pdbx_strand_id
1 'polypeptide(L)'
;MDIAGILVRRSKIILLLYTVVVFIVAINAKNLYMEFDLAVFLPENEPSITLLNYVTEKWNMGSSMIVYVESDDVLSLKTLEDIEYVVNKIDIYRYDKGELDGVVSENSITTMLKLENSLPPPLGEGKFQLPTDENKIKKYVARMGDARKALITDDYKSSAIIFT
;
A
#
# COMPACT_ATOMS: atom_id res chain seq x y z
N MET A 1 -41.42 40.58 -27.95
CA MET A 1 -42.11 39.52 -27.18
C MET A 1 -41.06 38.96 -26.23
N ASP A 2 -41.25 39.13 -24.93
CA ASP A 2 -40.19 38.90 -23.92
C ASP A 2 -39.98 37.39 -23.69
N ILE A 3 -38.73 36.97 -23.45
CA ILE A 3 -38.35 35.55 -23.27
C ILE A 3 -39.11 34.96 -22.07
N ALA A 4 -39.26 35.74 -21.01
CA ALA A 4 -40.06 35.40 -19.83
C ALA A 4 -41.54 35.16 -20.19
N GLY A 5 -42.09 35.94 -21.13
CA GLY A 5 -43.48 35.81 -21.57
C GLY A 5 -43.75 34.51 -22.34
N ILE A 6 -42.78 34.02 -23.12
CA ILE A 6 -42.87 32.72 -23.80
C ILE A 6 -42.76 31.59 -22.78
N LEU A 7 -41.90 31.76 -21.78
CA LEU A 7 -41.65 30.77 -20.74
C LEU A 7 -42.90 30.47 -19.89
N VAL A 8 -43.60 31.52 -19.48
CA VAL A 8 -44.80 31.40 -18.66
C VAL A 8 -45.99 30.87 -19.47
N ARG A 9 -46.14 31.32 -20.73
CA ARG A 9 -47.31 30.97 -21.57
C ARG A 9 -47.31 29.52 -22.05
N ARG A 10 -46.14 28.89 -22.19
CA ARG A 10 -45.99 27.48 -22.57
C ARG A 10 -45.31 26.64 -21.48
N SER A 11 -45.54 26.99 -20.21
CA SER A 11 -44.90 26.40 -19.04
C SER A 11 -44.90 24.87 -19.02
N LYS A 12 -46.01 24.21 -19.41
CA LYS A 12 -46.10 22.75 -19.48
C LYS A 12 -45.12 22.11 -20.48
N ILE A 13 -44.94 22.73 -21.65
CA ILE A 13 -44.03 22.22 -22.69
C ILE A 13 -42.58 22.40 -22.25
N ILE A 14 -42.27 23.53 -21.62
CA ILE A 14 -40.92 23.84 -21.14
C ILE A 14 -40.53 22.96 -19.96
N LEU A 15 -41.47 22.70 -19.05
CA LEU A 15 -41.25 21.80 -17.91
C LEU A 15 -41.02 20.37 -18.41
N LEU A 16 -41.80 19.92 -19.40
CA LEU A 16 -41.57 18.61 -20.04
C LEU A 16 -40.21 18.54 -20.73
N LEU A 17 -39.82 19.57 -21.49
CA LEU A 17 -38.52 19.64 -22.14
C LEU A 17 -37.37 19.60 -21.12
N TYR A 18 -37.47 20.37 -20.05
CA TYR A 18 -36.48 20.37 -18.97
C TYR A 18 -36.37 18.99 -18.33
N THR A 19 -37.49 18.35 -18.00
CA THR A 19 -37.50 17.00 -17.44
C THR A 19 -36.84 15.99 -18.38
N VAL A 20 -37.11 16.06 -19.68
CA VAL A 20 -36.48 15.18 -20.67
C VAL A 20 -34.96 15.39 -20.71
N VAL A 21 -34.49 16.64 -20.73
CA VAL A 21 -33.05 16.96 -20.73
C VAL A 21 -32.37 16.45 -19.45
N VAL A 22 -32.97 16.69 -18.28
CA VAL A 22 -32.43 16.21 -17.00
C VAL A 22 -32.40 14.69 -16.97
N PHE A 23 -33.43 14.03 -17.48
CA PHE A 23 -33.50 12.57 -17.50
C PHE A 23 -32.41 11.96 -18.39
N ILE A 24 -32.12 12.56 -19.55
CA ILE A 24 -31.03 12.13 -20.44
C ILE A 24 -29.66 12.25 -19.73
N VAL A 25 -29.41 13.36 -19.03
CA VAL A 25 -28.18 13.53 -18.24
C VAL A 25 -28.11 12.50 -17.10
N ALA A 26 -29.22 12.27 -16.40
CA ALA A 26 -29.30 11.32 -15.29
C ALA A 26 -29.04 9.86 -15.72
N ILE A 27 -29.44 9.46 -16.94
CA ILE A 27 -29.13 8.12 -17.47
C ILE A 27 -27.61 7.92 -17.57
N ASN A 28 -26.85 8.95 -17.94
CA ASN A 28 -25.39 8.88 -18.08
C ASN A 28 -24.64 8.87 -16.74
N ALA A 29 -25.29 9.25 -15.63
CA ALA A 29 -24.68 9.23 -14.30
C ALA A 29 -24.26 7.82 -13.85
N LYS A 30 -24.86 6.75 -14.42
CA LYS A 30 -24.45 5.37 -14.16
C LYS A 30 -23.11 4.98 -14.78
N ASN A 31 -22.66 5.73 -15.78
CA ASN A 31 -21.36 5.53 -16.45
C ASN A 31 -20.26 6.41 -15.85
N LEU A 32 -20.52 7.01 -14.68
CA LEU A 32 -19.53 7.80 -13.98
C LEU A 32 -18.62 6.85 -13.19
N TYR A 33 -17.37 6.73 -13.64
CA TYR A 33 -16.35 5.97 -12.93
C TYR A 33 -15.58 6.93 -12.02
N MET A 34 -15.35 6.52 -10.77
CA MET A 34 -14.44 7.25 -9.89
C MET A 34 -13.01 6.83 -10.23
N GLU A 35 -12.20 7.80 -10.65
CA GLU A 35 -10.77 7.63 -10.79
C GLU A 35 -10.12 7.87 -9.42
N PHE A 36 -9.55 6.82 -8.83
CA PHE A 36 -8.88 6.89 -7.53
C PHE A 36 -7.37 7.08 -7.66
N ASP A 37 -6.83 6.91 -8.87
CA ASP A 37 -5.41 7.12 -9.12
C ASP A 37 -5.10 8.62 -9.20
N LEU A 38 -4.44 9.11 -8.15
CA LEU A 38 -3.97 10.50 -8.07
C LEU A 38 -2.96 10.83 -9.18
N ALA A 39 -2.26 9.83 -9.72
CA ALA A 39 -1.28 10.02 -10.79
C ALA A 39 -1.93 10.54 -12.09
N VAL A 40 -3.19 10.20 -12.34
CA VAL A 40 -3.95 10.66 -13.53
C VAL A 40 -4.20 12.17 -13.51
N PHE A 41 -4.13 12.81 -12.34
CA PHE A 41 -4.27 14.25 -12.20
C PHE A 41 -2.93 15.00 -12.25
N LEU A 42 -1.80 14.29 -12.36
CA LEU A 42 -0.48 14.91 -12.47
C LEU A 42 -0.21 15.32 -13.93
N PRO A 43 0.47 16.47 -14.16
CA PRO A 43 0.83 16.90 -15.51
C PRO A 43 1.85 15.94 -16.16
N GLU A 44 1.41 15.20 -17.18
CA GLU A 44 2.22 14.18 -17.89
C GLU A 44 3.51 14.74 -18.52
N ASN A 45 3.49 16.03 -18.86
CA ASN A 45 4.55 16.77 -19.52
C ASN A 45 5.64 17.30 -18.58
N GLU A 46 5.54 17.06 -17.28
CA GLU A 46 6.63 17.34 -16.34
C GLU A 46 7.75 16.30 -16.48
N PRO A 47 9.03 16.72 -16.65
CA PRO A 47 10.16 15.79 -16.80
C PRO A 47 10.27 14.76 -15.66
N SER A 48 9.89 15.16 -14.45
CA SER A 48 9.86 14.29 -13.27
C SER A 48 8.85 13.15 -13.39
N ILE A 49 7.67 13.42 -13.97
CA ILE A 49 6.61 12.42 -14.17
C ILE A 49 6.99 11.47 -15.30
N THR A 50 7.55 11.98 -16.40
CA THR A 50 8.05 11.15 -17.49
C THR A 50 9.15 10.21 -17.02
N LEU A 51 10.10 10.71 -16.22
CA LEU A 51 11.17 9.90 -15.65
C LEU A 51 10.61 8.83 -14.69
N LEU A 52 9.67 9.22 -13.82
CA LEU A 52 9.04 8.29 -12.88
C LEU A 52 8.32 7.17 -13.62
N ASN A 53 7.49 7.48 -14.62
CA ASN A 53 6.78 6.49 -15.43
C ASN A 53 7.76 5.56 -16.15
N TYR A 54 8.82 6.11 -16.75
CA TYR A 54 9.86 5.30 -17.39
C TYR A 54 10.56 4.36 -16.41
N VAL A 55 10.90 4.83 -15.20
CA VAL A 55 11.52 4.00 -14.17
C VAL A 55 10.54 2.93 -13.68
N THR A 56 9.30 3.29 -13.39
CA THR A 56 8.24 2.37 -12.96
C THR A 56 7.99 1.27 -14.00
N GLU A 57 7.84 1.64 -15.28
CA GLU A 57 7.63 0.68 -16.38
C GLU A 57 8.87 -0.21 -16.59
N LYS A 58 10.06 0.37 -16.58
CA LYS A 58 11.30 -0.35 -16.89
C LYS A 58 11.75 -1.30 -15.78
N TRP A 59 11.51 -0.93 -14.53
CA TRP A 59 11.88 -1.72 -13.36
C TRP A 59 10.69 -2.49 -12.77
N ASN A 60 9.53 -2.41 -13.42
CA ASN A 60 8.27 -3.02 -12.98
C ASN A 60 8.01 -2.75 -11.49
N MET A 61 8.22 -1.49 -11.07
CA MET A 61 7.99 -1.07 -9.69
C MET A 61 6.47 -1.09 -9.45
N GLY A 62 5.95 -2.23 -9.05
CA GLY A 62 4.54 -2.38 -8.71
C GLY A 62 4.12 -1.46 -7.57
N SER A 63 2.82 -1.39 -7.31
CA SER A 63 2.27 -0.67 -6.17
C SER A 63 2.78 -1.27 -4.87
N SER A 64 3.57 -0.52 -4.09
CA SER A 64 4.00 -0.96 -2.77
C SER A 64 3.01 -0.53 -1.69
N MET A 65 2.67 -1.43 -0.78
CA MET A 65 1.93 -1.12 0.44
C MET A 65 2.91 -1.05 1.61
N ILE A 66 2.94 0.07 2.31
CA ILE A 66 3.78 0.26 3.51
C ILE A 66 2.88 0.33 4.74
N VAL A 67 3.05 -0.59 5.69
CA VAL A 67 2.42 -0.54 7.00
C VAL A 67 3.42 0.00 8.00
N TYR A 68 3.10 1.15 8.58
CA TYR A 68 3.90 1.76 9.64
C TYR A 68 3.44 1.24 11.01
N VAL A 69 4.40 0.86 11.84
CA VAL A 69 4.18 0.31 13.17
C VAL A 69 4.94 1.16 14.18
N GLU A 70 4.23 1.61 15.22
CA GLU A 70 4.80 2.38 16.33
C GLU A 70 4.58 1.61 17.65
N SER A 71 5.63 1.51 18.47
CA SER A 71 5.61 0.83 19.76
C SER A 71 6.67 1.45 20.68
N ASP A 72 6.56 1.22 21.99
CA ASP A 72 7.62 1.61 22.93
C ASP A 72 8.95 0.88 22.63
N ASP A 73 8.86 -0.37 22.15
CA ASP A 73 9.98 -1.16 21.62
C ASP A 73 9.47 -2.12 20.53
N VAL A 74 9.82 -1.84 19.27
CA VAL A 74 9.45 -2.67 18.13
C VAL A 74 10.18 -4.02 18.09
N LEU A 75 11.23 -4.20 18.89
CA LEU A 75 11.95 -5.46 19.04
C LEU A 75 11.39 -6.33 20.17
N SER A 76 10.41 -5.83 20.93
CA SER A 76 9.73 -6.63 21.94
C SER A 76 9.04 -7.83 21.29
N LEU A 77 9.08 -8.99 21.96
CA LEU A 77 8.53 -10.23 21.43
C LEU A 77 7.06 -10.05 21.00
N LYS A 78 6.27 -9.36 21.83
CA LYS A 78 4.88 -9.05 21.53
C LYS A 78 4.72 -8.24 20.24
N THR A 79 5.48 -7.15 20.07
CA THR A 79 5.38 -6.35 18.83
C THR A 79 5.84 -7.13 17.61
N LEU A 80 6.88 -7.96 17.74
CA LEU A 80 7.32 -8.82 16.63
C LEU A 80 6.26 -9.87 16.26
N GLU A 81 5.58 -10.46 17.23
CA GLU A 81 4.46 -11.38 17.00
C GLU A 81 3.27 -10.67 16.34
N ASP A 82 2.95 -9.44 16.76
CA ASP A 82 1.89 -8.62 16.16
C ASP A 82 2.23 -8.26 14.69
N ILE A 83 3.49 -7.90 14.41
CA ILE A 83 3.98 -7.66 13.04
C ILE A 83 3.86 -8.94 12.20
N GLU A 84 4.31 -10.09 12.72
CA GLU A 84 4.22 -11.37 12.01
C GLU A 84 2.76 -11.77 11.76
N TYR A 85 1.86 -11.49 12.70
CA TYR A 85 0.42 -11.71 12.52
C TYR A 85 -0.13 -10.86 11.36
N VAL A 86 0.20 -9.58 11.29
CA VAL A 86 -0.21 -8.70 10.18
C VAL A 86 0.33 -9.22 8.85
N VAL A 87 1.62 -9.57 8.79
CA VAL A 87 2.24 -10.14 7.59
C VAL A 87 1.48 -11.40 7.14
N ASN A 88 1.22 -12.34 8.04
CA ASN A 88 0.51 -13.58 7.71
C ASN A 88 -0.98 -13.38 7.34
N LYS A 89 -1.56 -12.22 7.64
CA LYS A 89 -2.94 -11.88 7.25
C LYS A 89 -3.03 -11.20 5.90
N ILE A 90 -1.96 -10.55 5.47
CA ILE A 90 -1.86 -9.87 4.17
C ILE A 90 -1.30 -10.83 3.12
N ASP A 91 -0.15 -11.45 3.39
CA ASP A 91 0.50 -12.47 2.56
C ASP A 91 0.10 -13.86 3.10
N ILE A 92 -1.09 -14.30 2.69
CA ILE A 92 -1.66 -15.58 3.12
C ILE A 92 -1.01 -16.72 2.34
N TYR A 93 -0.69 -16.49 1.07
CA TYR A 93 -0.21 -17.49 0.13
C TYR A 93 1.24 -17.27 -0.27
N ARG A 94 2.15 -17.46 0.70
CA ARG A 94 3.60 -17.30 0.46
C ARG A 94 4.11 -18.08 -0.76
N TYR A 95 5.02 -17.45 -1.50
CA TYR A 95 5.71 -18.01 -2.67
C TYR A 95 4.82 -18.26 -3.89
N ASP A 96 3.60 -17.73 -3.92
CA ASP A 96 2.71 -17.76 -5.07
C ASP A 96 3.03 -16.68 -6.13
N LYS A 97 3.99 -15.79 -5.85
CA LYS A 97 4.36 -14.64 -6.70
C LYS A 97 3.19 -13.67 -6.93
N GLY A 98 2.29 -13.54 -5.96
CA GLY A 98 1.13 -12.65 -5.99
C GLY A 98 -0.04 -13.16 -6.83
N GLU A 99 -0.07 -14.45 -7.19
CA GLU A 99 -1.17 -15.02 -7.99
C GLU A 99 -2.51 -15.06 -7.25
N LEU A 100 -2.51 -15.23 -5.92
CA LEU A 100 -3.72 -15.44 -5.11
C LEU A 100 -4.09 -14.22 -4.27
N ASP A 101 -3.12 -13.51 -3.71
CA ASP A 101 -3.34 -12.34 -2.84
C ASP A 101 -2.75 -11.02 -3.37
N GLY A 102 -2.07 -11.07 -4.52
CA GLY A 102 -1.46 -9.89 -5.14
C GLY A 102 -0.17 -9.44 -4.46
N VAL A 103 0.37 -10.20 -3.51
CA VAL A 103 1.64 -9.89 -2.83
C VAL A 103 2.77 -10.69 -3.47
N VAL A 104 3.68 -10.02 -4.16
CA VAL A 104 4.88 -10.64 -4.75
C VAL A 104 5.98 -10.84 -3.70
N SER A 105 6.12 -9.91 -2.77
CA SER A 105 7.12 -9.97 -1.70
C SER A 105 6.75 -9.15 -0.47
N GLU A 106 7.29 -9.58 0.68
CA GLU A 106 7.18 -8.88 1.96
C GLU A 106 8.57 -8.65 2.56
N ASN A 107 8.80 -7.44 3.08
CA ASN A 107 9.99 -7.07 3.85
C ASN A 107 9.58 -6.42 5.17
N SER A 108 9.96 -7.05 6.28
CA SER A 108 9.85 -6.50 7.64
C SER A 108 11.01 -6.94 8.52
N ILE A 109 11.10 -6.32 9.70
CA ILE A 109 12.07 -6.72 10.73
C ILE A 109 11.89 -8.19 11.14
N THR A 110 10.66 -8.71 11.14
CA THR A 110 10.40 -10.11 11.49
C THR A 110 10.99 -11.07 10.47
N THR A 111 10.89 -10.75 9.18
CA THR A 111 11.49 -11.54 8.10
C THR A 111 13.02 -11.47 8.14
N MET A 112 13.61 -10.30 8.42
CA MET A 112 15.06 -10.20 8.66
C MET A 112 15.51 -11.05 9.85
N LEU A 113 14.78 -11.03 10.97
CA LEU A 113 15.11 -11.85 12.14
C LEU A 113 14.99 -13.35 11.86
N LYS A 114 13.99 -13.77 11.09
CA LYS A 114 13.83 -15.17 10.63
C LYS A 114 14.98 -15.60 9.72
N LEU A 115 15.46 -14.72 8.85
CA LEU A 115 16.64 -14.98 8.00
C LEU A 115 17.92 -15.12 8.83
N GLU A 116 18.12 -14.26 9.83
CA GLU A 116 19.26 -14.40 10.75
C GLU A 116 19.20 -15.68 11.59
N ASN A 117 17.99 -16.10 11.98
CA ASN A 117 17.77 -17.32 12.74
C ASN A 117 17.90 -18.60 11.88
N SER A 118 17.72 -18.50 10.57
CA SER A 118 17.86 -19.62 9.64
C SER A 118 19.31 -19.95 9.30
N LEU A 119 20.26 -19.07 9.66
CA LEU A 119 21.70 -19.34 9.55
C LEU A 119 22.11 -20.56 10.39
N PRO A 120 23.14 -21.32 9.97
CA PRO A 120 23.60 -22.48 10.71
C PRO A 120 24.23 -22.08 12.07
N PRO A 121 24.19 -22.97 13.09
CA PRO A 121 24.94 -22.76 14.32
C PRO A 121 26.45 -22.57 14.06
N PRO A 122 27.14 -21.67 14.79
CA PRO A 122 26.67 -20.90 15.96
C PRO A 122 26.06 -19.53 15.61
N LEU A 123 25.84 -19.21 14.33
CA LEU A 123 25.36 -17.89 13.89
C LEU A 123 23.85 -17.73 14.06
N GLY A 124 23.10 -18.80 13.79
CA GLY A 124 21.65 -18.92 14.01
C GLY A 124 21.28 -20.31 14.55
N GLU A 125 20.03 -20.72 14.36
CA GLU A 125 19.48 -22.01 14.80
C GLU A 125 19.16 -22.96 13.64
N GLY A 126 19.39 -22.55 12.38
CA GLY A 126 18.98 -23.32 11.21
C GLY A 126 17.46 -23.36 11.02
N LYS A 127 16.71 -22.43 11.62
CA LYS A 127 15.24 -22.40 11.58
C LYS A 127 14.72 -21.05 11.13
N PHE A 128 13.86 -21.04 10.12
CA PHE A 128 13.15 -19.85 9.65
C PHE A 128 11.93 -19.57 10.54
N GLN A 129 12.18 -19.13 11.77
CA GLN A 129 11.16 -18.80 12.76
C GLN A 129 11.65 -17.63 13.62
N LEU A 130 10.71 -16.85 14.17
CA LEU A 130 11.09 -15.78 15.09
C LEU A 130 11.84 -16.35 16.30
N PRO A 131 13.00 -15.79 16.66
CA PRO A 131 13.68 -16.16 17.90
C PRO A 131 12.87 -15.66 19.10
N THR A 132 12.71 -16.50 20.12
CA THR A 132 11.96 -16.17 21.35
C THR A 132 12.83 -15.54 22.45
N ASP A 133 14.15 -15.53 22.26
CA ASP A 133 15.12 -14.99 23.22
C ASP A 133 15.50 -13.55 22.82
N GLU A 134 15.18 -12.59 23.68
CA GLU A 134 15.49 -11.16 23.49
C GLU A 134 16.98 -10.88 23.24
N ASN A 135 17.88 -11.63 23.89
CA ASN A 135 19.31 -11.44 23.68
C ASN A 135 19.73 -11.86 22.27
N LYS A 136 19.09 -12.90 21.72
CA LYS A 136 19.31 -13.32 20.33
C LYS A 136 18.75 -12.29 19.36
N ILE A 137 17.54 -11.76 19.63
CA ILE A 137 16.94 -10.68 18.82
C ILE A 137 17.92 -9.51 18.74
N LYS A 138 18.39 -8.99 19.87
CA LYS A 138 19.34 -7.87 19.92
C LYS A 138 20.65 -8.18 19.20
N LYS A 139 21.17 -9.41 19.34
CA LYS A 139 22.38 -9.86 18.64
C LYS A 139 22.18 -9.89 17.12
N TYR A 140 21.04 -10.38 16.65
CA TYR A 140 20.72 -10.43 15.21
C TYR A 140 20.56 -9.02 14.66
N VAL A 141 19.82 -8.15 15.33
CA VAL A 141 19.65 -6.74 14.95
C VAL A 141 21.00 -6.01 14.89
N ALA A 142 21.88 -6.24 15.86
CA ALA A 142 23.22 -5.67 15.86
C ALA A 142 24.07 -6.16 14.66
N ARG A 143 23.93 -7.44 14.29
CA ARG A 143 24.64 -8.04 13.16
C ARG A 143 24.17 -7.49 11.80
N MET A 144 22.88 -7.17 11.69
CA MET A 144 22.33 -6.52 10.48
C MET A 144 22.95 -5.14 10.21
N GLY A 145 23.48 -4.48 11.23
CA GLY A 145 24.12 -3.17 11.09
C GLY A 145 23.16 -2.13 10.49
N ASP A 146 23.62 -1.38 9.49
CA ASP A 146 22.82 -0.35 8.82
C ASP A 146 21.70 -0.91 7.93
N ALA A 147 21.74 -2.20 7.56
CA ALA A 147 20.69 -2.79 6.73
C ALA A 147 19.31 -2.73 7.39
N ARG A 148 19.26 -2.78 8.73
CA ARG A 148 18.01 -2.67 9.49
C ARG A 148 17.34 -1.30 9.34
N LYS A 149 18.07 -0.24 8.99
CA LYS A 149 17.55 1.14 8.94
C LYS A 149 16.51 1.35 7.84
N ALA A 150 16.44 0.44 6.87
CA ALA A 150 15.37 0.40 5.89
C ALA A 150 14.00 0.06 6.52
N LEU A 151 13.99 -0.64 7.67
CA LEU A 151 12.78 -1.18 8.28
C LEU A 151 12.54 -0.72 9.71
N ILE A 152 13.55 -0.30 10.47
CA ILE A 152 13.39 0.17 11.86
C ILE A 152 14.22 1.41 12.15
N THR A 153 13.73 2.25 13.06
CA THR A 153 14.44 3.43 13.56
C THR A 153 15.57 3.07 14.54
N ASP A 154 16.51 4.00 14.75
CA ASP A 154 17.63 3.81 15.69
C ASP A 154 17.20 3.81 17.17
N ASP A 155 16.06 4.42 17.48
CA ASP A 155 15.46 4.42 18.82
C ASP A 155 14.54 3.20 19.08
N TYR A 156 14.39 2.32 18.08
CA TYR A 156 13.53 1.14 18.12
C TYR A 156 12.06 1.43 18.44
N LYS A 157 11.58 2.65 18.20
CA LYS A 157 10.17 3.01 18.42
C LYS A 157 9.28 2.80 17.20
N SER A 158 9.89 2.64 16.03
CA SER A 158 9.13 2.60 14.78
C SER A 158 9.69 1.55 13.84
N SER A 159 8.78 0.88 13.12
CA SER A 159 9.08 -0.12 12.11
C SER A 159 8.19 0.06 10.88
N ALA A 160 8.68 -0.35 9.72
CA ALA A 160 7.90 -0.47 8.50
C ALA A 160 7.81 -1.94 8.06
N ILE A 161 6.66 -2.30 7.51
CA ILE A 161 6.42 -3.53 6.75
C ILE A 161 6.15 -3.10 5.32
N ILE A 162 6.89 -3.64 4.36
CA ILE A 162 6.79 -3.26 2.95
C ILE A 162 6.32 -4.48 2.16
N PHE A 163 5.17 -4.36 1.53
CA PHE A 163 4.63 -5.33 0.57
C PHE A 163 4.79 -4.78 -0.84
N THR A 164 5.09 -5.63 -1.81
CA THR A 164 5.17 -5.30 -3.25
C THR A 164 4.61 -6.44 -4.06
#